data_AF-A0A9D0Y4L1-F1
#
_entry.id   AF-A0A9D0Y4L1-F1
#
_cell.length_a   1.000
_cell.length_b   1.000
_cell.length_c   1.000
_cell.angle_alpha   90.00
_cell.angle_beta   90.00
_cell.angle_gamma   90.00
#
_symmetry.space_group_name_H-M   'P 1'
#
loop_
_entity.id
_entity.type
_entity.pdbx_description
1 polymer ?
#
loop_
_entity_poly.entity_id
_entity_poly.type
_entity_poly.pdbx_seq_one_letter_code
_entity_poly.pdbx_strand_id
1 'polypeptide(L)'
;MNTLINAQQHYADRLEKRNNSDSVKIWKMLDQVLDPEIPVLSLWDLGILTNISQQNNQVTVTITPTYSGCPAIDVMRDDIL
;
A
#
# COMPACT_ATOMS: atom_id res chain seq x y z
N MET A 1 -27.60 2.96 -8.14
CA MET A 1 -27.30 2.76 -6.71
C MET A 1 -26.66 1.38 -6.53
N ASN A 2 -25.35 1.25 -6.78
CA ASN A 2 -24.59 0.00 -6.55
C ASN A 2 -23.07 0.24 -6.38
N THR A 3 -22.57 1.41 -6.77
CA THR A 3 -21.14 1.72 -6.72
C THR A 3 -20.57 1.88 -5.31
N LEU A 4 -21.37 2.39 -4.36
CA LEU A 4 -20.93 2.58 -2.97
C LEU A 4 -20.74 1.25 -2.23
N ILE A 5 -21.60 0.26 -2.51
CA ILE A 5 -21.52 -1.08 -1.92
C ILE A 5 -20.22 -1.77 -2.37
N ASN A 6 -19.90 -1.69 -3.67
CA ASN A 6 -18.69 -2.31 -4.22
C ASN A 6 -17.40 -1.71 -3.66
N ALA A 7 -17.31 -0.38 -3.54
CA ALA A 7 -16.13 0.29 -2.99
C ALA A 7 -15.91 -0.05 -1.50
N GLN A 8 -16.99 -0.14 -0.73
CA GLN A 8 -16.93 -0.53 0.69
C GLN A 8 -16.48 -1.98 0.86
N GLN A 9 -16.95 -2.89 0.01
CA GLN A 9 -16.51 -4.28 -0.01
C GLN A 9 -15.01 -4.41 -0.34
N HIS A 10 -14.55 -3.74 -1.41
CA HIS A 10 -13.13 -3.76 -1.78
C HIS A 10 -12.20 -3.22 -0.67
N TYR A 11 -12.63 -2.19 0.06
CA TYR A 11 -11.86 -1.70 1.21
C TYR A 11 -11.83 -2.71 2.35
N ALA A 12 -12.97 -3.35 2.67
CA ALA A 12 -13.04 -4.38 3.70
C ALA A 12 -12.13 -5.57 3.39
N ASP A 13 -12.13 -6.06 2.14
CA ASP A 13 -11.28 -7.16 1.69
C ASP A 13 -9.78 -6.83 1.85
N ARG A 14 -9.40 -5.59 1.50
CA ARG A 14 -8.03 -5.11 1.69
C ARG A 14 -7.66 -5.09 3.17
N LEU A 15 -8.53 -4.56 4.01
CA LEU A 15 -8.29 -4.47 5.45
C LEU A 15 -8.15 -5.86 6.09
N GLU A 16 -9.02 -6.81 5.73
CA GLU A 16 -8.94 -8.20 6.18
C GLU A 16 -7.60 -8.83 5.76
N LYS A 17 -7.21 -8.68 4.49
CA LYS A 17 -5.93 -9.20 4.00
C LYS A 17 -4.73 -8.64 4.75
N ARG A 18 -4.73 -7.33 5.02
CA ARG A 18 -3.67 -6.67 5.80
C ARG A 18 -3.65 -7.17 7.25
N ASN A 19 -4.81 -7.29 7.90
CA ASN A 19 -4.93 -7.74 9.29
C ASN A 19 -4.53 -9.21 9.46
N ASN A 20 -4.72 -10.04 8.44
CA ASN A 20 -4.33 -11.45 8.42
C ASN A 20 -2.89 -11.67 7.94
N SER A 21 -2.10 -10.61 7.73
CA SER A 21 -0.71 -10.72 7.28
C SER A 21 0.23 -11.01 8.45
N ASP A 22 1.14 -11.97 8.27
CA ASP A 22 2.22 -12.26 9.23
C ASP A 22 3.26 -11.12 9.32
N SER A 23 3.24 -10.17 8.36
CA SER A 23 4.20 -9.07 8.24
C SER A 23 3.75 -7.78 8.93
N VAL A 24 3.07 -7.88 10.09
CA VAL A 24 2.50 -6.73 10.82
C VAL A 24 3.50 -5.59 11.05
N LYS A 25 4.75 -5.91 11.36
CA LYS A 25 5.81 -4.90 11.60
C LYS A 25 6.13 -4.09 10.34
N ILE A 26 6.13 -4.74 9.18
CA ILE A 26 6.46 -4.11 7.89
C ILE A 26 5.31 -3.21 7.44
N TRP A 27 4.07 -3.68 7.60
CA TRP A 27 2.89 -2.85 7.36
C TRP A 27 2.92 -1.55 8.19
N LYS A 28 3.25 -1.65 9.48
CA LYS A 28 3.39 -0.46 10.34
C LYS A 28 4.53 0.46 9.93
N MET A 29 5.64 -0.08 9.44
CA MET A 29 6.75 0.71 8.93
C MET A 29 6.32 1.47 7.66
N LEU A 30 5.67 0.79 6.72
CA LEU A 30 5.25 1.39 5.46
C LEU A 30 4.07 2.37 5.60
N ASP A 31 3.32 2.34 6.72
CA ASP A 31 2.36 3.41 7.04
C ASP A 31 3.04 4.78 7.19
N GLN A 32 4.37 4.82 7.42
CA GLN A 32 5.14 6.06 7.51
C GLN A 32 5.60 6.58 6.14
N VAL A 33 5.41 5.81 5.07
CA VAL A 33 5.72 6.25 3.70
C VAL A 33 4.52 7.03 3.18
N LEU A 34 4.66 8.34 3.22
CA LEU A 34 3.62 9.30 2.88
C LEU A 34 3.77 9.77 1.44
N ASP A 35 2.68 10.19 0.84
CA ASP A 35 2.71 10.80 -0.48
C ASP A 35 3.47 12.14 -0.43
N PRO A 36 4.43 12.38 -1.35
CA PRO A 36 5.24 13.60 -1.33
C PRO A 36 4.43 14.85 -1.68
N GLU A 37 3.32 14.72 -2.41
CA GLU A 37 2.43 15.83 -2.80
C GLU A 37 1.31 16.06 -1.75
N ILE A 38 0.86 14.99 -1.09
CA ILE A 38 -0.17 14.99 -0.04
C ILE A 38 0.38 14.29 1.23
N PRO A 39 1.21 14.99 2.05
CA PRO A 39 1.99 14.41 3.16
C PRO A 39 1.18 14.00 4.40
N VAL A 40 -0.11 13.70 4.22
CA VAL A 40 -1.02 13.17 5.25
C VAL A 40 -1.63 11.83 4.84
N LEU A 41 -1.40 11.38 3.60
CA LEU A 41 -1.89 10.11 3.07
C LEU A 41 -0.72 9.15 2.88
N SER A 42 -0.83 7.94 3.43
CA SER A 42 0.14 6.88 3.18
C SER A 42 -0.10 6.19 1.83
N LEU A 43 0.89 5.43 1.36
CA LEU A 43 0.72 4.56 0.18
C LEU A 43 -0.43 3.56 0.35
N TRP A 44 -0.75 3.15 1.58
CA TRP A 44 -1.89 2.28 1.88
C TRP A 44 -3.23 2.99 1.67
N ASP A 45 -3.34 4.23 2.19
CA ASP A 45 -4.54 5.06 2.12
C ASP A 45 -4.89 5.40 0.67
N LEU A 46 -3.84 5.68 -0.14
CA LEU A 46 -3.96 5.91 -1.57
C LEU A 46 -4.31 4.67 -2.38
N GLY A 47 -4.28 3.48 -1.79
CA GLY A 47 -4.50 2.23 -2.51
C GLY A 47 -3.31 1.77 -3.36
N ILE A 48 -2.18 2.47 -3.30
CA ILE A 48 -0.95 2.16 -4.04
C ILE A 48 -0.32 0.89 -3.47
N LEU A 49 -0.19 0.78 -2.15
CA LEU A 49 0.31 -0.42 -1.49
C LEU A 49 -0.78 -1.50 -1.42
N THR A 50 -0.58 -2.62 -2.11
CA THR A 50 -1.60 -3.66 -2.31
C THR A 50 -1.28 -4.99 -1.62
N ASN A 51 0.00 -5.27 -1.37
CA ASN A 51 0.41 -6.50 -0.70
C ASN A 51 1.80 -6.38 -0.06
N ILE A 52 1.98 -7.12 1.03
CA ILE A 52 3.29 -7.45 1.58
C ILE A 52 3.30 -8.96 1.82
N SER A 53 4.31 -9.63 1.28
CA SER A 53 4.55 -11.05 1.57
C SER A 53 5.99 -11.25 1.99
N GLN A 54 6.21 -12.14 2.95
CA GLN A 54 7.52 -12.53 3.39
C GLN A 54 7.76 -14.00 3.04
N GLN A 55 8.88 -14.29 2.40
CA GLN A 55 9.31 -15.66 2.12
C GLN A 55 10.79 -15.79 2.49
N ASN A 56 11.08 -16.74 3.37
CA ASN A 56 12.41 -16.93 3.95
C ASN A 56 12.92 -15.61 4.57
N ASN A 57 14.04 -15.08 4.06
CA ASN A 57 14.66 -13.85 4.51
C ASN A 57 14.43 -12.67 3.54
N GLN A 58 13.41 -12.76 2.69
CA GLN A 58 13.06 -11.73 1.71
C GLN A 58 11.64 -11.23 1.92
N VAL A 59 11.47 -9.92 1.74
CA VAL A 59 10.19 -9.22 1.80
C VAL A 59 9.87 -8.72 0.40
N THR A 60 8.67 -9.01 -0.07
CA THR A 60 8.14 -8.52 -1.34
C THR A 60 7.00 -7.55 -1.05
N VAL A 61 7.18 -6.30 -1.49
CA VAL A 61 6.17 -5.23 -1.40
C VAL A 61 5.57 -5.04 -2.79
N THR A 62 4.25 -5.18 -2.92
CA THR A 62 3.54 -4.99 -4.19
C THR A 62 2.84 -3.64 -4.18
N ILE A 63 3.20 -2.79 -5.14
CA ILE A 63 2.59 -1.49 -5.36
C ILE A 63 1.94 -1.41 -6.75
N THR A 64 0.80 -0.73 -6.84
CA THR A 64 0.10 -0.43 -8.10
C THR A 64 0.03 1.09 -8.25
N PRO A 65 0.94 1.70 -9.03
CA PRO A 65 0.99 3.14 -9.15
C PRO A 65 -0.19 3.68 -9.98
N THR A 66 -0.61 4.90 -9.65
CA THR A 66 -1.70 5.62 -10.34
C THR A 66 -1.28 6.18 -11.71
N TYR A 67 0.03 6.33 -11.96
CA TYR A 67 0.59 6.70 -13.26
C TYR A 67 1.90 5.93 -13.51
N SER A 68 1.92 5.09 -14.55
CA SER A 68 3.04 4.20 -14.89
C SER A 68 4.28 4.91 -15.47
N GLY A 69 4.23 6.24 -15.64
CA GLY A 69 5.32 7.05 -16.20
C GLY A 69 5.85 8.18 -15.30
N CYS A 70 5.64 8.14 -13.97
CA CYS A 70 5.91 9.30 -13.09
C CYS A 70 7.29 9.26 -12.40
N PRO A 71 8.02 10.39 -12.31
CA PRO A 71 9.20 10.56 -11.45
C PRO A 71 8.95 10.23 -9.97
N ALA A 72 7.70 10.34 -9.49
CA ALA A 72 7.33 10.04 -8.10
C ALA A 72 7.55 8.57 -7.70
N ILE A 73 7.58 7.63 -8.67
CA ILE A 73 7.83 6.21 -8.37
C ILE A 73 9.24 5.99 -7.86
N ASP A 74 10.21 6.71 -8.40
CA ASP A 74 11.60 6.54 -7.98
C ASP A 74 11.80 7.12 -6.57
N VAL A 75 11.14 8.24 -6.25
CA VAL A 75 11.10 8.79 -4.89
C VAL A 75 10.44 7.82 -3.90
N MET A 76 9.28 7.26 -4.24
CA MET A 76 8.60 6.26 -3.38
C MET A 76 9.44 4.98 -3.19
N ARG A 77 10.22 4.57 -4.19
CA ARG A 77 11.14 3.43 -4.07
C ARG A 77 12.29 3.74 -3.12
N ASP A 78 12.87 4.93 -3.22
CA ASP A 78 13.97 5.35 -2.36
C ASP A 78 13.55 5.42 -0.89
N ASP A 79 12.31 5.85 -0.61
CA ASP A 79 11.76 5.90 0.76
C ASP A 79 11.45 4.51 1.37
N ILE A 80 11.39 3.44 0.55
CA ILE A 80 11.08 2.08 1.00
C ILE A 80 12.35 1.31 1.47
N LEU A 81 13.55 1.79 1.13
CA LEU A 81 14.85 1.15 1.44
C LEU A 81 15.31 1.39 2.89
#